data_AF-A0A317SEK2-F1
#
_entry.id   AF-A0A317SEK2-F1
#
_cell.length_a   1.000
_cell.length_b   1.000
_cell.length_c   1.000
_cell.angle_alpha   90.00
_cell.angle_beta   90.00
_cell.angle_gamma   90.00
#
_symmetry.space_group_name_H-M   'P 1'
#
loop_
_entity.id
_entity.type
_entity.pdbx_description
1 polymer ?
#
loop_
_entity_poly.entity_id
_entity_poly.type
_entity_poly.pdbx_seq_one_letter_code
_entity_poly.pdbx_strand_id
1 'polypeptide(L)' 'AVKKSLQSALCHIHCSFDLWSGPNMPAYMAIVVQWVDLDFKLPAVLLDLYCFTGAHTGENQA' A
#
# COMPACT_ATOMS: atom_id res chain seq x y z
N ALA A 1 3.36 -15.73 0.99
CA ALA A 1 4.57 -15.47 0.20
C ALA A 1 5.12 -14.07 0.49
N VAL A 2 4.35 -13.00 0.24
CA VAL A 2 4.75 -11.59 0.43
C VAL A 2 5.30 -11.30 1.83
N LYS A 3 4.61 -11.70 2.91
CA LYS A 3 5.08 -11.50 4.29
C LYS A 3 6.51 -12.01 4.54
N LYS A 4 6.83 -13.23 4.09
CA LYS A 4 8.17 -13.81 4.24
C LYS A 4 9.21 -13.01 3.43
N SER A 5 8.85 -12.60 2.21
CA SER A 5 9.73 -11.80 1.37
C SER A 5 10.01 -10.41 1.95
N LEU A 6 9.01 -9.77 2.56
CA LEU A 6 9.17 -8.49 3.25
C LEU A 6 10.05 -8.63 4.50
N GLN A 7 9.89 -9.71 5.26
CA GLN A 7 10.72 -10.01 6.44
C GLN A 7 12.19 -10.27 6.09
N SER A 8 12.47 -10.66 4.85
CA SER A 8 13.83 -10.86 4.33
C SER A 8 14.27 -9.76 3.37
N ALA A 9 13.63 -8.59 3.40
CA ALA A 9 14.00 -7.48 2.53
C ALA A 9 15.44 -7.03 2.79
N LEU A 10 16.19 -6.78 1.71
CA LEU A 10 17.58 -6.32 1.79
C LEU A 10 17.71 -4.82 2.06
N CYS A 11 16.60 -4.09 2.02
CA CYS A 11 16.53 -2.65 2.25
C CYS A 11 15.31 -2.28 3.11
N HIS A 12 15.19 -0.99 3.40
CA HIS A 12 13.96 -0.46 3.98
C HIS A 12 12.79 -0.72 3.03
N ILE A 13 11.65 -1.15 3.59
CA ILE A 13 10.41 -1.31 2.84
C ILE A 13 9.82 0.09 2.61
N HIS A 14 9.59 0.44 1.35
CA HIS A 14 8.90 1.65 0.97
C HIS A 14 7.40 1.36 0.82
N CYS A 15 6.57 2.25 1.38
CA CYS A 15 5.12 2.20 1.23
C CYS A 15 4.66 3.47 0.50
N SER A 16 3.91 3.31 -0.58
CA SER A 16 3.17 4.39 -1.23
C SER A 16 1.68 4.22 -0.99
N PHE A 17 0.99 5.36 -0.95
CA PHE A 17 -0.44 5.44 -0.71
C PHE A 17 -1.09 6.21 -1.86
N ASP A 18 -1.98 5.54 -2.59
CA ASP A 18 -2.74 6.17 -3.66
C ASP A 18 -4.17 6.42 -3.17
N LEU A 19 -4.59 7.69 -3.18
CA LEU A 19 -5.91 8.10 -2.72
C LEU A 19 -6.71 8.68 -3.88
N TRP A 20 -7.96 8.26 -4.00
CA TRP A 20 -8.89 8.82 -4.97
C TRP A 20 -10.33 8.71 -4.49
N SER A 21 -11.18 9.60 -5.01
CA SER A 21 -12.63 9.50 -4.84
C SER A 21 -13.22 8.76 -6.03
N GLY A 22 -14.10 7.79 -5.78
CA GLY A 22 -14.83 7.08 -6.83
C GLY A 22 -16.19 7.70 -7.14
N PRO A 23 -16.90 7.10 -8.12
CA PRO A 23 -18.27 7.49 -8.42
C PRO A 23 -19.18 7.24 -7.21
N ASN A 24 -20.06 8.20 -6.89
CA ASN A 24 -21.01 8.14 -5.76
C ASN A 24 -20.40 8.25 -4.35
N MET A 25 -19.32 9.03 -4.20
CA MET A 25 -18.71 9.41 -2.91
C MET A 25 -17.89 8.37 -2.10
N PRO A 26 -17.60 7.13 -2.55
CA PRO A 26 -16.62 6.33 -1.84
C PRO A 26 -15.21 6.92 -2.01
N ALA A 27 -14.46 6.97 -0.93
CA ALA A 27 -13.05 7.27 -0.90
C ALA A 27 -12.27 5.95 -0.90
N TYR A 28 -11.21 5.90 -1.71
CA TYR A 28 -10.32 4.76 -1.79
C TYR A 28 -8.92 5.13 -1.33
N MET A 29 -8.22 4.15 -0.75
CA MET A 29 -6.81 4.22 -0.42
C MET A 29 -6.15 2.88 -0.74
N ALA A 30 -5.27 2.86 -1.74
CA ALA A 30 -4.42 1.71 -2.02
C ALA A 30 -3.11 1.84 -1.25
N ILE A 31 -2.67 0.76 -0.62
CA ILE A 31 -1.38 0.65 0.05
C ILE A 31 -0.49 -0.25 -0.80
N VAL A 32 0.56 0.31 -1.38
CA VAL A 32 1.51 -0.44 -2.22
C VAL A 32 2.85 -0.49 -1.51
N VAL A 33 3.42 -1.69 -1.42
CA VAL A 33 4.72 -1.94 -0.79
C VAL A 33 5.76 -2.29 -1.84
N GLN A 34 6.96 -1.72 -1.68
CA GLN A 34 8.11 -1.91 -2.54
C GLN A 34 9.34 -2.20 -1.68
N TRP A 35 10.14 -3.18 -2.09
CA TRP A 35 11.35 -3.58 -1.37
C TRP A 35 12.33 -4.24 -2.33
N VAL A 36 13.59 -4.36 -1.92
CA VAL A 36 14.59 -5.19 -2.62
C VAL A 36 14.56 -6.59 -2.01
N ASP A 37 14.25 -7.60 -2.82
CA ASP A 37 14.23 -9.00 -2.39
C ASP A 37 15.62 -9.64 -2.41
N LEU A 38 15.70 -10.91 -2.00
CA LEU A 38 16.97 -11.66 -1.95
C LEU A 38 17.60 -11.92 -3.33
N ASP A 39 16.80 -11.82 -4.40
CA ASP A 39 17.25 -11.96 -5.78
C ASP A 39 17.64 -10.60 -6.40
N PHE A 40 17.77 -9.55 -5.58
CA PHE A 40 18.04 -8.17 -5.99
C PHE A 40 17.00 -7.60 -6.95
N LYS A 41 15.77 -8.10 -6.92
CA LYS A 41 14.64 -7.53 -7.67
C LYS A 41 13.96 -6.46 -6.82
N LEU A 42 13.22 -5.59 -7.49
CA LEU A 42 12.41 -4.53 -6.88
C LEU A 42 10.91 -4.82 -7.09
N PRO A 43 10.34 -5.85 -6.43
CA PRO A 43 8.89 -6.08 -6.49
C PRO A 43 8.10 -4.89 -5.94
N ALA A 44 6.94 -4.66 -6.54
CA ALA A 44 5.90 -3.75 -6.08
C ALA A 44 4.60 -4.54 -5.97
N VAL A 45 3.96 -4.53 -4.79
CA VAL A 45 2.75 -5.33 -4.53
C VAL A 45 1.71 -4.49 -3.81
N LEU A 46 0.45 -4.61 -4.23
CA LEU A 46 -0.71 -4.08 -3.51
C LEU A 46 -0.88 -4.88 -2.21
N LEU A 47 -0.65 -4.22 -1.07
CA LEU A 47 -0.85 -4.80 0.25
C LEU A 47 -2.33 -4.79 0.64
N ASP A 48 -3.00 -3.67 0.39
CA ASP A 48 -4.42 -3.51 0.67
C ASP A 48 -5.06 -2.44 -0.22
N LEU A 49 -6.37 -2.55 -0.41
CA LEU A 49 -7.22 -1.54 -1.03
C LEU A 49 -8.40 -1.24 -0.11
N TYR A 50 -8.28 -0.15 0.63
CA TYR A 50 -9.29 0.28 1.57
C TYR A 50 -10.33 1.17 0.88
N CYS A 51 -11.61 0.93 1.18
CA CYS A 51 -12.73 1.73 0.69
C CYS A 51 -13.53 2.22 1.91
N PHE A 52 -13.74 3.53 2.00
CA PHE A 52 -14.43 4.17 3.11
C PHE A 52 -15.37 5.28 2.64
N THR A 53 -16.32 5.63 3.50
CA THR A 53 -17.26 6.72 3.23
C THR A 53 -16.74 8.01 3.86
N GLY A 54 -16.85 9.13 3.13
CA GLY A 54 -16.47 10.44 3.62
C GLY A 54 -15.18 10.96 2.99
N ALA A 55 -14.58 11.97 3.62
CA ALA A 55 -13.38 12.64 3.10
C ALA A 55 -12.10 11.89 3.48
N HIS A 56 -11.02 12.13 2.73
CA HIS A 56 -9.67 11.68 3.04
C HIS A 56 -9.07 12.47 4.21
N THR A 57 -9.67 12.36 5.41
CA THR A 57 -9.13 12.95 6.64
C THR A 57 -8.02 12.07 7.20
N GLY A 58 -7.21 12.60 8.12
CA GLY A 58 -6.15 11.82 8.77
C GLY A 58 -6.72 10.64 9.56
N GLU A 59 -7.84 10.84 10.25
CA GLU A 59 -8.53 9.81 11.04
C GLU A 59 -9.05 8.65 10.19
N ASN A 60 -9.45 8.93 8.94
CA ASN A 60 -9.90 7.90 8.01
C ASN A 60 -8.73 7.15 7.33
N GLN A 61 -7.50 7.68 7.42
CA GLN A 61 -6.31 7.12 6.78
C GLN A 61 -5.37 6.40 7.78
N ALA A 62 -5.48 6.69 9.07
CA ALA A 62 -4.63 6.15 10.15
C ALA A 62 -5.03 4.71 10.54
#